data_AF-A0A3B6FMJ7-F1
#
_entry.id   AF-A0A3B6FMJ7-F1
#
_cell.length_a   1.000
_cell.length_b   1.000
_cell.length_c   1.000
_cell.angle_alpha   90.00
_cell.angle_beta   90.00
_cell.angle_gamma   90.00
#
_symmetry.space_group_name_H-M   'P 1'
#
loop_
_entity.id
_entity.type
_entity.pdbx_description
1 polymer ?
#
loop_
_entity_poly.entity_id
_entity_poly.type
_entity_poly.pdbx_seq_one_letter_code
_entity_poly.pdbx_strand_id
1 'polypeptide(L)'
;MFAAHRWLLAARSPVLSAELFGSMRESGAAGAVRVADMEAQVFKALLRFMYTDSWPLETVEEEEFAMAQHLLVAADKYRMERLKLICEDKLCKNIAAGTAASILALAEVHHCHELKGACFHFLGSPKNLTAAMAGDDFENLRSSFPSLVKELIAKCSIDASVQ
;
A
#
# COMPACT_ATOMS: atom_id res chain seq x y z
N MET A 1 21.73 -7.86 -6.91
CA MET A 1 21.90 -6.62 -7.71
C MET A 1 20.96 -6.71 -8.91
N PHE A 2 20.25 -5.63 -9.24
CA PHE A 2 19.36 -5.59 -10.41
C PHE A 2 19.94 -4.65 -11.46
N ALA A 3 20.06 -5.13 -12.70
CA ALA A 3 20.43 -4.28 -13.83
C ALA A 3 19.16 -3.65 -14.40
N ALA A 4 19.17 -2.32 -14.59
CA ALA A 4 18.02 -1.58 -15.12
C ALA A 4 18.48 -0.33 -15.88
N HIS A 5 17.62 0.15 -16.78
CA HIS A 5 17.89 1.34 -17.58
C HIS A 5 17.54 2.61 -16.81
N ARG A 6 18.55 3.43 -16.49
CA ARG A 6 18.38 4.66 -15.69
C ARG A 6 17.32 5.60 -16.24
N TRP A 7 17.34 5.83 -17.55
CA TRP A 7 16.39 6.73 -18.21
C TRP A 7 14.95 6.25 -18.05
N LEU A 8 14.74 4.93 -18.10
CA LEU A 8 13.41 4.35 -17.95
C LEU A 8 12.93 4.49 -16.51
N LEU A 9 13.77 4.17 -15.53
CA LEU A 9 13.43 4.32 -14.11
C LEU A 9 13.07 5.77 -13.77
N ALA A 10 13.87 6.73 -14.26
CA ALA A 10 13.62 8.15 -14.07
C ALA A 10 12.34 8.64 -14.75
N ALA A 11 12.00 8.11 -15.93
CA ALA A 11 10.75 8.44 -16.61
C ALA A 11 9.52 7.90 -15.86
N ARG A 12 9.67 6.82 -15.10
CA ARG A 12 8.56 6.11 -14.42
C ARG A 12 8.38 6.50 -12.96
N SER A 13 9.39 7.11 -12.34
CA SER A 13 9.33 7.57 -10.96
C SER A 13 10.09 8.89 -10.81
N PRO A 14 9.44 9.98 -10.33
CA PRO A 14 10.12 11.24 -10.06
C PRO A 14 11.15 11.11 -8.92
N VAL A 15 10.93 10.18 -7.97
CA VAL A 15 11.88 9.90 -6.88
C VAL A 15 13.15 9.28 -7.45
N LEU A 16 13.02 8.24 -8.28
CA LEU A 16 14.18 7.65 -8.95
C LEU A 16 14.85 8.62 -9.93
N SER A 17 14.09 9.51 -10.57
CA SER A 17 14.65 10.58 -11.40
C SER A 17 15.59 11.48 -10.59
N ALA A 18 15.13 11.94 -9.42
CA ALA A 18 15.93 12.74 -8.51
C ALA A 18 17.15 11.97 -7.96
N GLU A 19 16.99 10.71 -7.57
CA GLU A 19 18.10 9.89 -7.06
C GLU A 19 19.16 9.58 -8.14
N LEU A 20 18.73 9.33 -9.38
CA LEU A 20 19.61 8.94 -10.48
C LEU A 20 20.27 10.13 -11.18
N PHE A 21 19.58 11.26 -11.29
CA PHE A 21 19.99 12.41 -12.09
C PHE A 21 20.10 13.72 -11.30
N GLY A 22 19.76 13.73 -10.00
CA GLY A 22 19.89 14.90 -9.14
C GLY A 22 21.33 15.34 -8.90
N SER A 23 21.50 16.62 -8.57
CA SER A 23 22.79 17.29 -8.35
C SER A 23 23.56 16.81 -7.12
N MET A 24 22.97 15.96 -6.28
CA MET A 24 23.51 15.48 -5.00
C MET A 24 24.19 14.11 -5.07
N ARG A 25 24.76 13.72 -6.22
CA ARG A 25 25.52 12.46 -6.28
C ARG A 25 26.76 12.56 -5.41
N GLU A 26 26.82 11.72 -4.36
CA GLU A 26 28.08 11.33 -3.75
C GLU A 26 29.01 10.83 -4.86
N SER A 27 30.10 11.57 -5.06
CA SER A 27 30.99 11.51 -6.23
C SER A 27 31.82 10.22 -6.34
N GLY A 28 31.37 9.10 -5.75
CA GLY A 28 32.12 7.84 -5.69
C GLY A 28 31.38 6.59 -6.16
N ALA A 29 30.05 6.54 -6.17
CA ALA A 29 29.29 5.36 -6.60
C ALA A 29 28.88 5.49 -8.07
N ALA A 30 29.71 4.99 -8.97
CA ALA A 30 29.40 4.93 -10.40
C ALA A 30 28.29 3.90 -10.68
N GLY A 31 27.02 4.34 -10.64
CA GLY A 31 25.91 3.68 -11.34
C GLY A 31 24.95 2.80 -10.53
N ALA A 32 25.14 2.64 -9.21
CA ALA A 32 24.23 1.86 -8.36
C ALA A 32 23.41 2.75 -7.43
N VAL A 33 22.10 2.47 -7.32
CA VAL A 33 21.21 3.07 -6.31
C VAL A 33 20.94 2.03 -5.24
N ARG A 34 21.14 2.41 -3.98
CA ARG A 34 20.82 1.53 -2.84
C ARG A 34 19.35 1.66 -2.51
N VAL A 35 18.60 0.57 -2.69
CA VAL A 35 17.23 0.46 -2.22
C VAL A 35 17.25 -0.13 -0.81
N ALA A 36 16.84 0.68 0.18
CA ALA A 36 16.63 0.24 1.56
C ALA A 36 15.14 -0.04 1.83
N ASP A 37 14.88 -0.83 2.87
CA ASP A 37 13.54 -1.10 3.43
C ASP A 37 12.56 -1.70 2.41
N MET A 38 13.07 -2.57 1.54
CA MET A 38 12.26 -3.28 0.54
C MET A 38 12.88 -4.63 0.24
N GLU A 39 12.05 -5.67 0.26
CA GLU A 39 12.48 -7.00 -0.12
C GLU A 39 12.82 -7.07 -1.61
N ALA A 40 13.81 -7.91 -1.95
CA ALA A 40 14.28 -8.05 -3.32
C ALA A 40 13.17 -8.52 -4.28
N GLN A 41 12.25 -9.36 -3.80
CA GLN A 41 11.10 -9.83 -4.59
C GLN A 41 10.11 -8.72 -4.92
N VAL A 42 9.80 -7.85 -3.96
CA VAL A 42 8.93 -6.68 -4.13
C VAL A 42 9.56 -5.71 -5.11
N PHE A 43 10.88 -5.45 -4.98
CA PHE A 43 11.58 -4.57 -5.90
C PHE A 43 11.63 -5.15 -7.33
N LYS A 44 11.80 -6.48 -7.47
CA LYS A 44 11.73 -7.15 -8.77
C LYS A 44 10.34 -6.97 -9.41
N ALA A 45 9.27 -7.10 -8.63
CA ALA A 45 7.90 -6.88 -9.07
C ALA A 45 7.66 -5.42 -9.49
N LEU A 46 8.13 -4.46 -8.70
CA LEU A 46 8.11 -3.03 -9.01
C LEU A 46 8.83 -2.73 -10.33
N LEU A 47 10.04 -3.27 -10.51
CA LEU A 47 10.80 -3.13 -11.76
C LEU A 47 10.04 -3.71 -12.96
N ARG A 48 9.43 -4.89 -12.83
CA ARG A 48 8.60 -5.46 -13.90
C ARG A 48 7.49 -4.49 -14.29
N PHE A 49 6.77 -3.94 -13.31
CA PHE A 49 5.74 -2.93 -13.58
C PHE A 49 6.30 -1.68 -14.28
N MET A 50 7.47 -1.18 -13.88
CA MET A 50 8.10 -0.03 -14.55
C MET A 50 8.37 -0.29 -16.04
N TYR A 51 8.70 -1.53 -16.41
CA TYR A 51 8.97 -1.89 -17.80
C TYR A 51 7.71 -2.23 -18.60
N THR A 52 6.72 -2.88 -18.00
CA THR A 52 5.58 -3.47 -18.72
C THR A 52 4.25 -2.77 -18.47
N ASP A 53 4.20 -1.85 -17.50
CA ASP A 53 2.99 -1.15 -17.07
C ASP A 53 1.84 -2.10 -16.69
N SER A 54 2.18 -3.33 -16.29
CA SER A 54 1.26 -4.44 -16.03
C SER A 54 1.52 -5.04 -14.65
N TRP A 55 0.46 -5.49 -13.97
CA TRP A 55 0.55 -6.10 -12.64
C TRP A 55 1.56 -7.27 -12.65
N PRO A 56 2.51 -7.31 -11.70
CA PRO A 56 3.69 -8.17 -11.84
C PRO A 56 3.48 -9.66 -11.50
N LEU A 57 2.25 -10.15 -11.37
CA LEU A 57 1.92 -11.46 -10.83
C LEU A 57 0.95 -12.28 -11.69
N GLU A 58 1.18 -13.60 -11.73
CA GLU A 58 0.29 -14.66 -12.23
C GLU A 58 0.20 -15.78 -11.16
N THR A 59 0.02 -15.44 -9.87
CA THR A 59 0.11 -16.40 -8.76
C THR A 59 -1.20 -16.55 -7.97
N VAL A 60 -1.18 -17.42 -6.96
CA VAL A 60 -2.27 -17.71 -6.00
C VAL A 60 -2.67 -16.49 -5.16
N GLU A 61 -3.94 -16.44 -4.75
CA GLU A 61 -4.60 -15.27 -4.14
C GLU A 61 -3.89 -14.74 -2.87
N GLU A 62 -3.40 -15.61 -1.98
CA GLU A 62 -2.73 -15.21 -0.73
C GLU A 62 -1.40 -14.47 -0.99
N GLU A 63 -0.63 -14.91 -1.98
CA GLU A 63 0.60 -14.24 -2.39
C GLU A 63 0.31 -12.90 -3.07
N GLU A 64 -0.82 -12.81 -3.79
CA GLU A 64 -1.26 -11.58 -4.42
C GLU A 64 -1.61 -10.50 -3.38
N PHE A 65 -2.27 -10.89 -2.27
CA PHE A 65 -2.60 -9.95 -1.20
C PHE A 65 -1.34 -9.36 -0.54
N ALA A 66 -0.41 -10.20 -0.09
CA ALA A 66 0.84 -9.74 0.52
C ALA A 66 1.66 -8.87 -0.44
N MET A 67 1.75 -9.28 -1.71
CA MET A 67 2.43 -8.50 -2.74
C MET A 67 1.74 -7.14 -2.96
N ALA A 68 0.41 -7.08 -2.94
CA ALA A 68 -0.32 -5.82 -3.08
C ALA A 68 -0.07 -4.85 -1.92
N GLN A 69 0.01 -5.34 -0.69
CA GLN A 69 0.38 -4.52 0.47
C GLN A 69 1.80 -3.94 0.29
N HIS A 70 2.78 -4.78 -0.04
CA HIS A 70 4.16 -4.32 -0.23
C HIS A 70 4.33 -3.39 -1.43
N LEU A 71 3.63 -3.65 -2.53
CA LEU A 71 3.67 -2.78 -3.72
C LEU A 71 2.95 -1.46 -3.49
N LEU A 72 1.92 -1.39 -2.63
CA LEU A 72 1.31 -0.12 -2.24
C LEU A 72 2.34 0.78 -1.56
N VAL A 73 3.05 0.24 -0.56
CA VAL A 73 4.14 0.94 0.15
C VAL A 73 5.21 1.41 -0.84
N ALA A 74 5.62 0.54 -1.75
CA ALA A 74 6.62 0.84 -2.77
C ALA A 74 6.15 1.93 -3.76
N ALA A 75 4.90 1.82 -4.22
CA ALA A 75 4.31 2.75 -5.18
C ALA A 75 4.20 4.15 -4.58
N ASP A 76 3.79 4.25 -3.31
CA ASP A 76 3.76 5.52 -2.60
C ASP A 76 5.17 6.10 -2.41
N LYS A 77 6.13 5.28 -1.94
CA LYS A 77 7.56 5.66 -1.77
C LYS A 77 8.17 6.22 -3.06
N TYR A 78 7.90 5.60 -4.20
CA TYR A 78 8.43 6.01 -5.50
C TYR A 78 7.50 6.92 -6.31
N ARG A 79 6.38 7.37 -5.72
CA ARG A 79 5.36 8.23 -6.35
C ARG A 79 4.85 7.70 -7.69
N MET A 80 4.49 6.43 -7.72
CA MET A 80 3.96 5.72 -8.88
C MET A 80 2.44 5.59 -8.79
N GLU A 81 1.73 6.69 -9.07
CA GLU A 81 0.29 6.82 -8.83
C GLU A 81 -0.55 5.72 -9.48
N ARG A 82 -0.28 5.38 -10.74
CA ARG A 82 -1.01 4.31 -11.44
C ARG A 82 -0.86 2.95 -10.77
N LEU A 83 0.34 2.62 -10.26
CA LEU A 83 0.55 1.37 -9.53
C LEU A 83 -0.17 1.41 -8.18
N LYS A 84 -0.14 2.56 -7.49
CA LYS A 84 -0.83 2.76 -6.22
C LYS A 84 -2.33 2.48 -6.35
N LEU A 85 -2.99 3.05 -7.36
CA LEU A 85 -4.40 2.80 -7.66
C LEU A 85 -4.71 1.33 -7.96
N ILE A 86 -3.83 0.63 -8.68
CA ILE A 86 -4.01 -0.82 -8.93
C ILE A 86 -3.89 -1.61 -7.62
N CYS A 87 -2.95 -1.25 -6.73
CA CYS A 87 -2.84 -1.87 -5.42
C CYS A 87 -4.10 -1.62 -4.58
N GLU A 88 -4.65 -0.42 -4.61
CA GLU A 88 -5.92 -0.09 -3.92
C GLU A 88 -7.07 -0.96 -4.41
N ASP A 89 -7.26 -1.12 -5.73
CA ASP A 89 -8.29 -2.01 -6.30
C ASP A 89 -8.13 -3.47 -5.84
N LYS A 90 -6.89 -3.97 -5.84
CA LYS A 90 -6.57 -5.33 -5.38
C LYS A 90 -6.84 -5.52 -3.88
N LEU A 91 -6.48 -4.54 -3.06
CA LEU A 91 -6.72 -4.59 -1.62
C LEU A 91 -8.20 -4.44 -1.28
N CYS A 92 -8.94 -3.58 -1.99
CA CYS A 92 -10.40 -3.45 -1.85
C CYS A 92 -11.13 -4.79 -1.99
N LYS A 93 -10.70 -5.62 -2.95
CA LYS A 93 -11.28 -6.95 -3.18
C LYS A 93 -11.01 -7.97 -2.07
N ASN A 94 -10.01 -7.70 -1.23
CA ASN A 94 -9.57 -8.57 -0.14
C ASN A 94 -10.01 -8.06 1.24
N ILE A 95 -10.91 -7.07 1.32
CA ILE A 95 -11.44 -6.58 2.60
C ILE A 95 -12.34 -7.66 3.22
N ALA A 96 -11.89 -8.23 4.32
CA ALA A 96 -12.59 -9.22 5.13
C ALA A 96 -12.31 -8.98 6.61
N ALA A 97 -13.00 -9.69 7.52
CA ALA A 97 -12.85 -9.48 8.96
C ALA A 97 -11.38 -9.59 9.43
N GLY A 98 -10.62 -10.56 8.91
CA GLY A 98 -9.22 -10.77 9.28
C GLY A 98 -8.22 -9.79 8.63
N THR A 99 -8.62 -9.06 7.58
CA THR A 99 -7.71 -8.21 6.79
C THR A 99 -8.07 -6.72 6.84
N ALA A 100 -9.32 -6.39 7.21
CA ALA A 100 -9.82 -5.02 7.17
C ALA A 100 -9.01 -4.05 8.04
N ALA A 101 -8.53 -4.50 9.19
CA ALA A 101 -7.72 -3.67 10.08
C ALA A 101 -6.33 -3.35 9.49
N SER A 102 -5.64 -4.35 8.92
CA SER A 102 -4.33 -4.15 8.30
C SER A 102 -4.41 -3.34 7.02
N ILE A 103 -5.45 -3.56 6.19
CA ILE A 103 -5.72 -2.73 5.00
C ILE A 103 -6.04 -1.29 5.40
N LEU A 104 -6.85 -1.08 6.44
CA LEU A 104 -7.20 0.25 6.93
C LEU A 104 -5.96 1.01 7.46
N ALA A 105 -5.07 0.33 8.19
CA ALA A 105 -3.81 0.93 8.64
C ALA A 105 -2.96 1.39 7.44
N LEU A 106 -2.81 0.54 6.42
CA LEU A 106 -2.09 0.88 5.20
C LEU A 106 -2.71 2.07 4.47
N ALA A 107 -4.04 2.10 4.37
CA ALA A 107 -4.76 3.18 3.71
C ALA A 107 -4.56 4.53 4.43
N GLU A 108 -4.52 4.53 5.76
CA GLU A 108 -4.23 5.74 6.54
C GLU A 108 -2.79 6.22 6.33
N VAL A 109 -1.81 5.32 6.45
CA VAL A 109 -0.38 5.65 6.33
C VAL A 109 -0.02 6.19 4.95
N HIS A 110 -0.60 5.60 3.90
CA HIS A 110 -0.32 5.96 2.52
C HIS A 110 -1.36 6.90 1.90
N HIS A 111 -2.26 7.47 2.71
CA HIS A 111 -3.27 8.43 2.25
C HIS A 111 -4.14 7.92 1.08
N CYS A 112 -4.54 6.64 1.12
CA CYS A 112 -5.43 6.02 0.14
C CYS A 112 -6.89 6.23 0.57
N HIS A 113 -7.49 7.35 0.16
CA HIS A 113 -8.82 7.76 0.62
C HIS A 113 -9.94 6.79 0.22
N GLU A 114 -9.91 6.28 -1.02
CA GLU A 114 -10.93 5.35 -1.51
C GLU A 114 -10.86 4.00 -0.78
N LEU A 115 -9.63 3.47 -0.61
CA LEU A 115 -9.40 2.25 0.15
C LEU A 115 -9.83 2.40 1.63
N LYS A 116 -9.50 3.52 2.27
CA LYS A 116 -9.96 3.84 3.64
C LYS A 116 -11.50 3.87 3.71
N GLY A 117 -12.14 4.50 2.72
CA GLY A 117 -13.60 4.55 2.59
C GLY A 117 -14.23 3.17 2.51
N ALA A 118 -13.66 2.28 1.69
CA ALA A 118 -14.13 0.90 1.54
C ALA A 118 -13.97 0.10 2.85
N CYS A 119 -12.85 0.24 3.55
CA CYS A 119 -12.65 -0.39 4.86
C CYS A 119 -13.68 0.11 5.89
N PHE A 120 -13.94 1.42 5.93
CA PHE A 120 -14.93 2.01 6.81
C PHE A 120 -16.34 1.50 6.52
N HIS A 121 -16.70 1.39 5.24
CA HIS A 121 -17.99 0.83 4.84
C HIS A 121 -18.13 -0.63 5.30
N PHE A 122 -17.09 -1.45 5.14
CA PHE A 122 -17.12 -2.85 5.58
C PHE A 122 -17.22 -2.98 7.12
N LEU A 123 -16.41 -2.21 7.84
CA LEU A 123 -16.35 -2.20 9.31
C LEU A 123 -17.53 -1.46 9.95
N GLY A 124 -18.33 -0.73 9.17
CA GLY A 124 -19.55 -0.08 9.63
C GLY A 124 -20.60 -1.06 10.17
N SER A 125 -20.60 -2.31 9.67
CA SER A 125 -21.49 -3.35 10.17
C SER A 125 -21.03 -3.87 11.54
N PRO A 126 -21.89 -3.90 12.58
CA PRO A 126 -21.53 -4.40 13.91
C PRO A 126 -20.99 -5.83 13.90
N LYS A 127 -21.51 -6.68 13.00
CA LYS A 127 -21.05 -8.07 12.83
C LYS A 127 -19.60 -8.10 12.33
N ASN A 128 -19.27 -7.32 11.32
CA ASN A 128 -17.93 -7.28 10.73
C ASN A 128 -16.94 -6.62 11.69
N LEU A 129 -17.36 -5.56 12.38
CA LEU A 129 -16.54 -4.90 13.39
C LEU A 129 -16.18 -5.86 14.52
N THR A 130 -17.16 -6.57 15.09
CA THR A 130 -16.94 -7.53 16.16
C THR A 130 -16.01 -8.66 15.72
N ALA A 131 -16.17 -9.15 14.48
CA ALA A 131 -15.29 -10.17 13.92
C ALA A 131 -13.85 -9.66 13.71
N ALA A 132 -13.68 -8.41 13.26
CA ALA A 132 -12.37 -7.80 13.08
C ALA A 132 -11.66 -7.52 14.42
N MET A 133 -12.41 -7.12 15.45
CA MET A 133 -11.91 -6.88 16.80
C MET A 133 -11.36 -8.14 17.49
N ALA A 134 -11.71 -9.34 17.01
CA ALA A 134 -11.17 -10.58 17.54
C ALA A 134 -9.73 -10.86 17.06
N GLY A 135 -9.25 -10.15 16.03
CA GLY A 135 -7.90 -10.30 15.49
C GLY A 135 -6.89 -9.31 16.06
N ASP A 136 -5.63 -9.74 16.16
CA ASP A 136 -4.52 -8.94 16.68
C ASP A 136 -4.27 -7.65 15.86
N ASP A 137 -4.56 -7.69 14.55
CA ASP A 137 -4.40 -6.53 13.66
C ASP A 137 -5.25 -5.33 14.08
N PHE A 138 -6.45 -5.57 14.64
CA PHE A 138 -7.30 -4.47 15.12
C PHE A 138 -6.73 -3.84 16.39
N GLU A 139 -6.08 -4.63 17.24
CA GLU A 139 -5.40 -4.12 18.44
C GLU A 139 -4.16 -3.27 18.07
N ASN A 140 -3.42 -3.71 17.06
CA ASN A 140 -2.31 -2.95 16.49
C ASN A 140 -2.81 -1.62 15.88
N LEU A 141 -3.92 -1.66 15.14
CA LEU A 141 -4.58 -0.48 14.58
C LEU A 141 -5.00 0.50 15.69
N ARG A 142 -5.65 -0.01 16.75
CA ARG A 142 -6.10 0.79 17.90
C ARG A 142 -4.95 1.48 18.62
N SER A 143 -3.83 0.78 18.77
CA SER A 143 -2.64 1.30 19.45
C SER A 143 -1.90 2.33 18.59
N SER A 144 -1.78 2.07 17.28
CA SER A 144 -1.01 2.92 16.36
C SER A 144 -1.80 4.14 15.87
N PHE A 145 -3.12 4.00 15.71
CA PHE A 145 -4.00 5.05 15.15
C PHE A 145 -5.28 5.25 15.98
N PRO A 146 -5.20 5.76 17.22
CA PRO A 146 -6.38 5.95 18.07
C PRO A 146 -7.42 6.92 17.47
N SER A 147 -6.98 7.94 16.72
CA SER A 147 -7.85 8.90 16.02
C SER A 147 -8.69 8.22 14.93
N LEU A 148 -8.09 7.29 14.20
CA LEU A 148 -8.75 6.54 13.13
C LEU A 148 -9.86 5.63 13.66
N VAL A 149 -9.62 4.99 14.81
CA VAL A 149 -10.65 4.18 15.49
C VAL A 149 -11.79 5.07 16.00
N LYS A 150 -11.50 6.26 16.53
CA LYS A 150 -12.54 7.23 16.93
C LYS A 150 -13.39 7.66 15.72
N GLU A 151 -12.74 7.94 14.58
CA GLU A 151 -13.41 8.28 13.33
C GLU A 151 -14.33 7.15 12.86
N LEU A 152 -13.85 5.90 12.91
CA LEU A 152 -14.65 4.72 12.58
C LEU A 152 -15.88 4.59 13.48
N ILE A 153 -15.71 4.69 14.81
CA ILE A 153 -16.82 4.61 15.78
C ILE A 153 -17.86 5.72 15.55
N ALA A 154 -17.40 6.95 15.29
CA ALA A 154 -18.29 8.06 15.00
C ALA A 154 -19.13 7.80 13.75
N LYS A 155 -18.54 7.22 12.70
CA LYS A 155 -19.23 6.88 11.47
C LYS A 155 -20.27 5.77 11.68
N CYS A 156 -19.93 4.71 12.42
CA CYS A 156 -20.88 3.65 12.78
C CYS A 156 -22.07 4.16 13.60
N SER A 157 -21.85 5.16 14.45
CA SER A 157 -22.92 5.74 15.31
C SER A 157 -23.93 6.56 14.50
N ILE A 158 -23.49 7.16 13.39
CA ILE A 158 -24.34 7.95 12.49
C ILE A 158 -25.24 7.01 11.66
N ASP A 159 -24.68 5.93 11.12
CA ASP A 159 -25.42 4.98 10.28
C ASP A 159 -26.51 4.22 11.06
N ALA A 160 -26.32 4.00 12.36
CA ALA A 160 -27.34 3.42 13.25
C ALA A 160 -28.53 4.35 13.55
N SER A 161 -28.42 5.65 13.24
CA SER A 161 -29.47 6.65 13.50
C SER A 161 -30.38 6.92 12.29
N VAL A 162 -30.09 6.30 11.14
CA VAL A 162 -30.80 6.48 9.85
C VAL A 162 -31.61 5.22 9.47
N GLN A 163 -31.66 4.22 10.36
CA GLN A 163 -32.36 2.95 10.17
C GLN A 163 -33.38 2.72 11.29
#